data_AF-A0A925RWI1-F1
#
_entry.id   AF-A0A925RWI1-F1
#
_cell.length_a   1.000
_cell.length_b   1.000
_cell.length_c   1.000
_cell.angle_alpha   90.00
_cell.angle_beta   90.00
_cell.angle_gamma   90.00
#
_symmetry.space_group_name_H-M   'P 1'
#
loop_
_entity.id
_entity.type
_entity.pdbx_description
1 polymer ?
#
loop_
_entity_poly.entity_id
_entity_poly.type
_entity_poly.pdbx_seq_one_letter_code
_entity_poly.pdbx_strand_id
1 'polypeptide(L)'
;MTIFIIVCAIMVVAAIALVARPLWLKPLDVSVASSRVSAIVLAIVIPFAAAGLYIKQTNWSWSQVQTTASQQATVEEMVVKLEQRLQQSPDDLDGWMMLGRSYLALERPARAVDAYQKAFDISRGENTDAMLGLGEALVLTDQSALRGRAGELFETVLARDPANPTALWYGAITALTAGHLPIARQRMASLLALNPPEQVRDILQRQLQDIDQQLGGQPQVTQPATEGPATAQRTLTVKVSIAPALAEGLEAKTPLFVLARDGAGPPLAAVRRAAGDLPLTVTLSASDAMIAGRSIATVPQVQVVARVSKKGTPQAQPGDLYGEVSHRFDSNTQATINIVIDRVVP
;
A
#
# COMPACT_ATOMS: atom_id res chain seq x y z
N MET A 1 2.40 32.60 25.42
CA MET A 1 2.26 33.95 24.82
C MET A 1 2.58 35.07 25.82
N THR A 2 2.07 35.02 27.06
CA THR A 2 2.35 36.01 28.13
C THR A 2 3.85 36.17 28.44
N ILE A 3 4.59 35.07 28.54
CA ILE A 3 6.04 35.09 28.84
C ILE A 3 6.83 35.83 27.76
N PHE A 4 6.50 35.62 26.48
CA PHE A 4 7.17 36.31 25.35
C PHE A 4 6.93 37.82 25.38
N ILE A 5 5.69 38.25 25.64
CA ILE A 5 5.33 39.67 25.75
C ILE A 5 6.05 40.32 26.94
N ILE A 6 6.11 39.62 28.08
CA ILE A 6 6.83 40.08 29.27
C ILE A 6 8.33 40.23 28.98
N VAL A 7 8.95 39.26 28.30
CA VAL A 7 10.38 39.32 27.94
C VAL A 7 10.66 40.47 26.96
N CYS A 8 9.81 40.67 25.95
CA CYS A 8 9.92 41.83 25.05
C CYS A 8 9.78 43.15 25.79
N ALA A 9 8.81 43.28 26.69
CA ALA A 9 8.62 44.49 27.49
C ALA A 9 9.84 44.76 28.40
N ILE A 10 10.39 43.73 29.04
CA ILE A 10 11.61 43.83 29.86
C ILE A 10 12.80 44.26 29.01
N MET A 11 12.96 43.69 27.80
CA MET A 11 14.04 44.08 26.89
C MET A 11 13.95 45.54 26.44
N VAL A 12 12.74 46.03 26.14
CA VAL A 12 12.53 47.44 25.77
C VAL A 12 12.85 48.35 26.95
N VAL A 13 12.39 48.02 28.16
CA VAL A 13 12.70 48.78 29.38
C VAL A 13 14.20 48.78 29.68
N ALA A 14 14.87 47.63 29.52
CA ALA A 14 16.31 47.49 29.72
C ALA A 14 17.12 48.31 28.68
N ALA A 15 16.69 48.30 27.42
CA ALA A 15 17.31 49.11 26.37
C ALA A 15 17.16 50.61 26.66
N ILE A 16 15.96 51.06 27.07
CA ILE A 16 15.72 52.45 27.48
C ILE A 16 16.59 52.83 28.69
N ALA A 17 16.67 51.96 29.70
CA ALA A 17 17.49 52.20 30.89
C ALA A 17 18.99 52.28 30.58
N LEU A 18 19.50 51.42 29.68
CA LEU A 18 20.89 51.44 29.23
C LEU A 18 21.25 52.70 28.45
N VAL A 19 20.32 53.25 27.68
CA VAL A 19 20.50 54.52 26.94
C VAL A 19 20.34 55.73 27.86
N ALA A 20 19.41 55.71 28.81
CA ALA A 20 19.16 56.80 29.74
C ALA A 20 20.23 56.95 30.82
N ARG A 21 20.85 55.84 31.26
CA ARG A 21 21.90 55.83 32.30
C ARG A 21 23.11 56.73 32.01
N PRO A 22 23.75 56.68 30.82
CA PRO A 22 24.87 57.57 30.51
C PRO A 22 24.46 59.05 30.32
N LEU A 23 23.20 59.32 29.98
CA LEU A 23 22.66 60.68 29.87
C LEU A 23 22.51 61.37 31.24
N TRP A 24 22.30 60.59 32.30
CA TRP A 24 22.09 61.10 33.66
C TRP A 24 23.39 61.29 34.44
N LEU A 25 24.45 60.52 34.12
CA LEU A 25 25.69 60.47 34.89
C LEU A 25 26.78 61.46 34.42
N LYS A 26 26.57 62.24 33.35
CA LYS A 26 27.53 63.27 32.89
C LYS A 26 26.86 64.64 32.65
N PRO A 27 27.27 65.72 33.33
CA PRO A 27 27.01 67.07 32.85
C PRO A 27 27.89 67.30 31.61
N LEU A 28 27.27 67.55 30.45
CA LEU A 28 27.97 67.90 29.22
C LEU A 28 27.52 69.31 28.80
N ASP A 29 28.49 70.10 28.34
CA ASP A 29 28.33 71.50 27.94
C ASP A 29 27.14 71.75 26.99
N VAL A 30 26.62 72.96 27.06
CA VAL A 30 25.30 73.46 26.59
C VAL A 30 25.01 73.23 25.10
N SER A 31 25.99 72.78 24.30
CA SER A 31 25.82 72.47 22.87
C SER A 31 25.10 71.13 22.58
N VAL A 32 24.86 70.27 23.57
CA VAL A 32 24.41 68.87 23.35
C VAL A 32 22.96 68.62 23.76
N ALA A 33 22.20 69.63 24.20
CA ALA A 33 20.79 69.49 24.59
C ALA A 33 19.91 68.88 23.47
N SER A 34 20.22 69.22 22.21
CA SER A 34 19.57 68.64 21.02
C SER A 34 19.81 67.12 20.90
N SER A 35 21.02 66.64 21.21
CA SER A 35 21.40 65.22 21.09
C SER A 35 20.70 64.30 22.11
N ARG A 36 20.34 64.84 23.28
CA ARG A 36 19.63 64.08 24.33
C ARG A 36 18.17 63.80 23.92
N VAL A 37 17.52 64.79 23.33
CA VAL A 37 16.16 64.66 22.81
C VAL A 37 16.15 63.70 21.62
N SER A 38 17.12 63.80 20.71
CA SER A 38 17.25 62.89 19.57
C SER A 38 17.39 61.42 20.01
N ALA A 39 18.19 61.14 21.04
CA ALA A 39 18.40 59.78 21.54
C ALA A 39 17.14 59.17 22.17
N ILE A 40 16.38 59.97 22.93
CA ILE A 40 15.11 59.53 23.54
C ILE A 40 14.06 59.28 22.46
N VAL A 41 13.96 60.19 21.48
CA VAL A 41 13.04 60.03 20.35
C VAL A 41 13.38 58.77 19.56
N LEU A 42 14.65 58.51 19.26
CA LEU A 42 15.06 57.31 18.55
C LEU A 42 14.72 56.02 19.32
N ALA A 43 14.94 56.03 20.64
CA ALA A 43 14.69 54.87 21.51
C ALA A 43 13.20 54.49 21.58
N ILE A 44 12.30 55.43 21.37
CA ILE A 44 10.85 55.18 21.32
C ILE A 44 10.41 54.88 19.89
N VAL A 45 10.85 55.67 18.91
CA VAL A 45 10.38 55.54 17.52
C VAL A 45 10.79 54.21 16.90
N ILE A 46 12.00 53.71 17.18
CA ILE A 46 12.48 52.44 16.60
C ILE A 46 11.60 51.24 17.01
N PRO A 47 11.34 50.95 18.29
CA PRO A 47 10.52 49.80 18.66
C PRO A 47 9.06 49.93 18.20
N PHE A 48 8.48 51.13 18.21
CA PHE A 48 7.12 51.33 17.71
C PHE A 48 7.03 51.22 16.18
N ALA A 49 8.01 51.74 15.44
CA ALA A 49 8.10 51.57 13.99
C ALA A 49 8.35 50.10 13.61
N ALA A 50 9.20 49.39 14.36
CA ALA A 50 9.43 47.96 14.18
C ALA A 50 8.16 47.14 14.47
N ALA A 51 7.41 47.47 15.53
CA ALA A 51 6.13 46.83 15.84
C ALA A 51 5.08 47.12 14.76
N GLY A 52 4.98 48.36 14.28
CA GLY A 52 4.08 48.74 13.19
C GLY A 52 4.43 48.06 11.87
N LEU A 53 5.72 47.99 11.52
CA LEU A 53 6.20 47.22 10.36
C LEU A 53 5.92 45.73 10.52
N TYR A 54 6.13 45.16 11.72
CA TYR A 54 5.80 43.77 11.99
C TYR A 54 4.31 43.49 11.78
N ILE A 55 3.42 44.34 12.31
CA ILE A 55 1.97 44.18 12.12
C ILE A 55 1.58 44.34 10.65
N LYS A 56 2.18 45.29 9.92
CA LYS A 56 1.89 45.51 8.49
C LYS A 56 2.45 44.41 7.59
N GLN A 57 3.58 43.80 7.97
CA GLN A 57 4.31 42.82 7.17
C GLN A 57 3.96 41.37 7.54
N THR A 58 3.39 41.12 8.71
CA THR A 58 2.94 39.78 9.08
C THR A 58 1.63 39.45 8.35
N ASN A 59 1.62 38.30 7.67
CA ASN A 59 0.43 37.76 7.01
C ASN A 59 -0.37 36.84 7.95
N TRP A 60 -0.04 36.85 9.25
CA TRP A 60 -0.59 35.99 10.28
C TRP A 60 -1.90 36.56 10.83
N SER A 61 -3.03 35.88 10.58
CA SER A 61 -4.33 36.32 11.06
C SER A 61 -4.61 35.82 12.48
N TRP A 62 -4.41 36.70 13.46
CA TRP A 62 -4.67 36.42 14.87
C TRP A 62 -6.13 36.09 15.17
N SER A 63 -7.06 36.49 14.29
CA SER A 63 -8.48 36.14 14.39
C SER A 63 -8.73 34.65 14.12
N GLN A 64 -8.02 34.00 13.19
CA GLN A 64 -8.22 32.58 12.87
C GLN A 64 -7.83 31.66 14.03
N VAL A 65 -6.80 32.00 14.80
CA VAL A 65 -6.37 31.21 15.97
C VAL A 65 -7.46 31.13 17.03
N GLN A 66 -8.21 32.22 17.25
CA GLN A 66 -9.31 32.26 18.22
C GLN A 66 -10.50 31.40 17.76
N THR A 67 -10.84 31.44 16.46
CA THR A 67 -11.95 30.67 15.89
C THR A 67 -11.64 29.17 15.84
N THR A 68 -10.42 28.78 15.51
CA THR A 68 -10.03 27.35 15.50
C THR A 68 -10.06 26.75 16.92
N ALA A 69 -9.59 27.50 17.93
CA ALA A 69 -9.61 27.05 19.31
C ALA A 69 -11.05 26.91 19.87
N SER A 70 -11.94 27.86 19.57
CA SER A 70 -13.35 27.77 20.02
C SER A 70 -14.11 26.66 19.28
N GLN A 71 -13.80 26.44 18.00
CA GLN A 71 -14.40 25.37 17.20
C GLN A 71 -13.94 23.98 17.66
N GLN A 72 -12.65 23.80 17.99
CA GLN A 72 -12.15 22.56 18.60
C GLN A 72 -12.85 22.27 19.93
N ALA A 73 -12.91 23.24 20.84
CA ALA A 73 -13.57 23.09 22.15
C ALA A 73 -15.04 22.64 22.00
N THR A 74 -15.74 23.18 21.00
CA THR A 74 -17.13 22.79 20.70
C THR A 74 -17.23 21.34 20.20
N VAL A 75 -16.28 20.89 19.37
CA VAL A 75 -16.22 19.50 18.87
C VAL A 75 -15.94 18.52 20.02
N GLU A 76 -15.02 18.86 20.93
CA GLU A 76 -14.75 18.03 22.10
C GLU A 76 -15.96 17.89 23.03
N GLU A 77 -16.70 18.97 23.27
CA GLU A 77 -17.94 18.91 24.07
C GLU A 77 -19.01 18.02 23.42
N MET A 78 -19.15 18.07 22.09
CA MET A 78 -20.07 17.18 21.37
C MET A 78 -19.66 15.71 21.49
N VAL A 79 -18.36 15.41 21.42
CA VAL A 79 -17.84 14.05 21.60
C VAL A 79 -18.14 13.52 23.00
N VAL A 80 -17.95 14.34 24.05
CA VAL A 80 -18.27 13.93 25.43
C VAL A 80 -19.76 13.62 25.59
N LYS A 81 -20.65 14.43 25.01
CA LYS A 81 -22.09 14.16 25.03
C LYS A 81 -22.44 12.87 24.28
N LEU A 82 -21.76 12.60 23.16
CA LEU A 82 -21.94 11.37 22.40
C LEU A 82 -21.50 10.15 23.22
N GLU A 83 -20.35 10.21 23.89
CA GLU A 83 -19.88 9.15 24.80
C GLU A 83 -20.91 8.86 25.90
N GLN A 84 -21.45 9.89 26.54
CA GLN A 84 -22.46 9.75 27.59
C GLN A 84 -23.75 9.09 27.07
N ARG A 85 -24.19 9.46 25.87
CA ARG A 85 -25.34 8.82 25.22
C ARG A 85 -25.06 7.34 24.93
N LEU A 86 -23.88 7.02 24.41
CA LEU A 86 -23.50 5.65 24.07
C LEU A 86 -23.33 4.76 25.30
N GLN A 87 -23.03 5.32 26.47
CA GLN A 87 -23.09 4.59 27.74
C GLN A 87 -24.52 4.16 28.10
N GLN A 88 -25.53 4.93 27.72
CA GLN A 88 -26.95 4.60 27.94
C GLN A 88 -27.53 3.73 26.82
N SER A 89 -26.95 3.79 25.62
CA SER A 89 -27.34 3.01 24.46
C SER A 89 -26.13 2.26 23.89
N PRO A 90 -25.65 1.20 24.59
CA PRO A 90 -24.41 0.51 24.24
C PRO A 90 -24.50 -0.27 22.92
N ASP A 91 -25.70 -0.55 22.42
CA ASP A 91 -25.93 -1.32 21.19
C ASP A 91 -26.07 -0.42 19.93
N ASP A 92 -25.87 0.91 20.07
CA ASP A 92 -25.97 1.88 18.98
C ASP A 92 -24.72 1.84 18.07
N LEU A 93 -24.71 0.93 17.10
CA LEU A 93 -23.63 0.73 16.13
C LEU A 93 -23.24 2.04 15.42
N ASP A 94 -24.23 2.77 14.89
CA ASP A 94 -23.99 4.01 14.15
C ASP A 94 -23.36 5.10 15.03
N GLY A 95 -23.81 5.19 16.28
CA GLY A 95 -23.23 6.10 17.26
C GLY A 95 -21.78 5.75 17.60
N TRP A 96 -21.43 4.47 17.76
CA TRP A 96 -20.04 4.04 17.96
C TRP A 96 -19.15 4.32 16.74
N MET A 97 -19.65 4.10 15.52
CA MET A 97 -18.93 4.48 14.29
C MET A 97 -18.72 5.99 14.20
N MET A 98 -19.72 6.79 14.57
CA MET A 98 -19.60 8.24 14.62
C MET A 98 -18.55 8.68 15.64
N LEU A 99 -18.57 8.08 16.83
CA LEU A 99 -17.58 8.35 17.87
C LEU A 99 -16.15 8.04 17.40
N GLY A 100 -15.95 6.90 16.72
CA GLY A 100 -14.69 6.53 16.11
C GLY A 100 -14.18 7.57 15.11
N ARG A 101 -15.04 8.00 14.17
CA ARG A 101 -14.72 9.07 13.20
C ARG A 101 -14.37 10.39 13.88
N SER A 102 -15.12 10.77 14.91
CA SER A 102 -14.85 11.99 15.67
C SER A 102 -13.50 11.93 16.39
N TYR A 103 -13.12 10.77 16.94
CA TYR A 103 -11.80 10.62 17.55
C TYR A 103 -10.66 10.67 16.55
N LEU A 104 -10.82 10.10 15.35
CA LEU A 104 -9.82 10.26 14.29
C LEU A 104 -9.68 11.72 13.85
N ALA A 105 -10.80 12.45 13.71
CA ALA A 105 -10.77 13.88 13.37
C ALA A 105 -10.12 14.76 14.45
N LEU A 106 -10.17 14.33 15.72
CA LEU A 106 -9.50 14.98 16.85
C LEU A 106 -8.06 14.49 17.07
N GLU A 107 -7.50 13.72 16.12
CA GLU A 107 -6.15 13.14 16.21
C GLU A 107 -5.94 12.26 17.45
N ARG A 108 -6.99 11.54 17.88
CA ARG A 108 -6.98 10.62 19.03
C ARG A 108 -7.20 9.17 18.58
N PRO A 109 -6.27 8.58 17.81
CA PRO A 109 -6.46 7.26 17.20
C PRO A 109 -6.65 6.14 18.23
N ALA A 110 -5.98 6.20 19.38
CA ALA A 110 -6.15 5.20 20.44
C ALA A 110 -7.60 5.10 20.95
N ARG A 111 -8.30 6.23 21.13
CA ARG A 111 -9.71 6.20 21.52
C ARG A 111 -10.65 5.80 20.38
N ALA A 112 -10.25 6.10 19.14
CA ALA A 112 -10.98 5.63 17.97
C ALA A 112 -10.96 4.10 17.87
N VAL A 113 -9.84 3.46 18.23
CA VAL A 113 -9.74 1.98 18.30
C VAL A 113 -10.83 1.43 19.21
N ASP A 114 -10.99 1.97 20.42
CA ASP A 114 -12.01 1.49 21.38
C ASP A 114 -13.43 1.62 20.81
N ALA A 115 -13.75 2.78 20.21
CA ALA A 115 -15.07 3.05 19.65
C ALA A 115 -15.38 2.14 18.44
N TYR A 116 -14.42 1.99 17.51
CA TYR A 116 -14.59 1.10 16.37
C TYR A 116 -14.58 -0.38 16.76
N GLN A 117 -13.85 -0.77 17.80
CA GLN A 117 -13.90 -2.12 18.35
C GLN A 117 -15.30 -2.44 18.87
N LYS A 118 -15.95 -1.50 19.58
CA LYS A 118 -17.35 -1.67 19.98
C LYS A 118 -18.28 -1.83 18.77
N ALA A 119 -18.14 -1.00 17.74
CA ALA A 119 -18.94 -1.14 16.51
C ALA A 119 -18.68 -2.48 15.80
N PHE A 120 -17.44 -2.94 15.76
CA PHE A 120 -17.05 -4.26 15.22
C PHE A 120 -17.70 -5.40 16.02
N ASP A 121 -17.69 -5.33 17.34
CA ASP A 121 -18.26 -6.35 18.22
C ASP A 121 -19.79 -6.42 18.10
N ILE A 122 -20.48 -5.27 18.10
CA ILE A 122 -21.94 -5.18 17.94
C ILE A 122 -22.38 -5.76 16.59
N SER A 123 -21.62 -5.46 15.53
CA SER A 123 -21.86 -5.99 14.19
C SER A 123 -21.33 -7.41 13.98
N ARG A 124 -20.71 -8.03 15.00
CA ARG A 124 -20.07 -9.36 14.91
C ARG A 124 -19.05 -9.50 13.77
N GLY A 125 -18.39 -8.40 13.40
CA GLY A 125 -17.44 -8.36 12.29
C GLY A 125 -18.08 -8.47 10.89
N GLU A 126 -19.37 -8.19 10.77
CA GLU A 126 -20.07 -8.16 9.48
C GLU A 126 -20.04 -6.78 8.83
N ASN A 127 -20.00 -5.70 9.63
CA ASN A 127 -20.00 -4.34 9.11
C ASN A 127 -18.61 -3.94 8.57
N THR A 128 -18.52 -3.74 7.25
CA THR A 128 -17.28 -3.38 6.56
C THR A 128 -16.72 -2.03 7.01
N ASP A 129 -17.55 -1.02 7.27
CA ASP A 129 -17.08 0.31 7.67
C ASP A 129 -16.46 0.30 9.07
N ALA A 130 -17.03 -0.49 9.99
CA ALA A 130 -16.45 -0.72 11.31
C ALA A 130 -15.09 -1.43 11.21
N MET A 131 -14.94 -2.39 10.28
CA MET A 131 -13.65 -3.06 10.03
C MET A 131 -12.60 -2.11 9.47
N LEU A 132 -12.97 -1.28 8.49
CA LEU A 132 -12.08 -0.29 7.89
C LEU A 132 -11.65 0.77 8.92
N GLY A 133 -12.60 1.32 9.66
CA GLY A 133 -12.33 2.32 10.70
C GLY A 133 -11.46 1.78 11.83
N LEU A 134 -11.71 0.54 12.27
CA LEU A 134 -10.87 -0.14 13.27
C LEU A 134 -9.45 -0.36 12.75
N GLY A 135 -9.33 -0.87 11.52
CA GLY A 135 -8.04 -1.08 10.86
C GLY A 135 -7.24 0.21 10.76
N GLU A 136 -7.87 1.29 10.28
CA GLU A 136 -7.23 2.61 10.17
C GLU A 136 -6.80 3.17 11.53
N ALA A 137 -7.67 3.13 12.54
CA ALA A 137 -7.35 3.59 13.88
C ALA A 137 -6.17 2.82 14.51
N LEU A 138 -6.08 1.51 14.27
CA LEU A 138 -4.96 0.68 14.71
C LEU A 138 -3.65 1.09 14.03
N VAL A 139 -3.65 1.30 12.71
CA VAL A 139 -2.46 1.72 11.95
C VAL A 139 -1.96 3.09 12.37
N LEU A 140 -2.88 4.02 12.63
CA LEU A 140 -2.56 5.36 13.12
C LEU A 140 -2.00 5.35 14.56
N THR A 141 -2.35 4.34 15.35
CA THR A 141 -1.81 4.16 16.71
C THR A 141 -0.45 3.46 16.67
N ASP A 142 -0.31 2.40 15.87
CA ASP A 142 0.91 1.65 15.67
C ASP A 142 0.98 1.09 14.24
N GLN A 143 1.96 1.56 13.47
CA GLN A 143 2.17 1.11 12.09
C GLN A 143 2.47 -0.40 12.01
N SER A 144 2.99 -1.00 13.08
CA SER A 144 3.26 -2.45 13.12
C SER A 144 1.97 -3.28 13.01
N ALA A 145 0.82 -2.70 13.39
CA ALA A 145 -0.49 -3.33 13.32
C ALA A 145 -0.90 -3.72 11.89
N LEU A 146 -0.31 -3.09 10.86
CA LEU A 146 -0.49 -3.48 9.45
C LEU A 146 -0.07 -4.95 9.21
N ARG A 147 0.95 -5.45 9.91
CA ARG A 147 1.38 -6.86 9.80
C ARG A 147 0.61 -7.80 10.73
N GLY A 148 -0.29 -7.27 11.54
CA GLY A 148 -1.14 -8.02 12.46
C GLY A 148 -2.61 -7.74 12.20
N ARG A 149 -3.32 -7.36 13.26
CA ARG A 149 -4.78 -7.26 13.26
C ARG A 149 -5.35 -6.32 12.19
N ALA A 150 -4.71 -5.17 11.96
CA ALA A 150 -5.22 -4.23 10.96
C ALA A 150 -5.12 -4.81 9.54
N GLY A 151 -4.00 -5.48 9.22
CA GLY A 151 -3.83 -6.19 7.95
C GLY A 151 -4.90 -7.25 7.71
N GLU A 152 -5.18 -8.09 8.72
CA GLU A 152 -6.24 -9.11 8.65
C GLU A 152 -7.61 -8.50 8.34
N LEU A 153 -7.95 -7.37 8.98
CA LEU A 153 -9.20 -6.66 8.74
C LEU A 153 -9.28 -6.18 7.28
N PHE A 154 -8.23 -5.54 6.76
CA PHE A 154 -8.22 -5.07 5.37
C PHE A 154 -8.29 -6.21 4.35
N GLU A 155 -7.60 -7.34 4.57
CA GLU A 155 -7.71 -8.52 3.70
C GLU A 155 -9.13 -9.10 3.72
N THR A 156 -9.77 -9.13 4.89
CA THR A 156 -11.16 -9.59 5.01
C THR A 156 -12.11 -8.66 4.26
N VAL A 157 -11.88 -7.34 4.31
CA VAL A 157 -12.64 -6.38 3.49
C VAL A 157 -12.39 -6.62 2.00
N LEU A 158 -11.14 -6.79 1.56
CA LEU A 158 -10.82 -7.05 0.14
C LEU A 158 -11.43 -8.37 -0.38
N ALA A 159 -11.60 -9.37 0.49
CA ALA A 159 -12.27 -10.62 0.12
C ALA A 159 -13.78 -10.42 -0.14
N ARG A 160 -14.41 -9.45 0.52
CA ARG A 160 -15.84 -9.11 0.35
C ARG A 160 -16.06 -8.08 -0.75
N ASP A 161 -15.22 -7.05 -0.77
CA ASP A 161 -15.23 -5.95 -1.73
C ASP A 161 -13.81 -5.72 -2.27
N PRO A 162 -13.46 -6.36 -3.41
CA PRO A 162 -12.14 -6.23 -4.04
C PRO A 162 -11.82 -4.83 -4.56
N ALA A 163 -12.84 -3.96 -4.70
CA ALA A 163 -12.71 -2.60 -5.21
C ALA A 163 -12.73 -1.54 -4.10
N ASN A 164 -12.70 -1.95 -2.82
CA ASN A 164 -12.71 -0.99 -1.72
C ASN A 164 -11.43 -0.13 -1.69
N PRO A 165 -11.52 1.20 -1.84
CA PRO A 165 -10.34 2.05 -2.01
C PRO A 165 -9.44 2.06 -0.76
N THR A 166 -10.04 2.08 0.43
CA THR A 166 -9.31 2.10 1.71
C THR A 166 -8.55 0.80 1.92
N ALA A 167 -9.21 -0.34 1.71
CA ALA A 167 -8.58 -1.64 1.85
C ALA A 167 -7.49 -1.87 0.78
N LEU A 168 -7.70 -1.41 -0.46
CA LEU A 168 -6.68 -1.43 -1.51
C LEU A 168 -5.45 -0.59 -1.14
N TRP A 169 -5.65 0.61 -0.58
CA TRP A 169 -4.57 1.49 -0.13
C TRP A 169 -3.73 0.85 0.98
N TYR A 170 -4.35 0.50 2.11
CA TYR A 170 -3.64 -0.10 3.23
C TYR A 170 -3.08 -1.49 2.90
N GLY A 171 -3.79 -2.27 2.08
CA GLY A 171 -3.32 -3.54 1.57
C GLY A 171 -2.10 -3.41 0.65
N ALA A 172 -2.01 -2.34 -0.15
CA ALA A 172 -0.84 -2.07 -0.97
C ALA A 172 0.38 -1.67 -0.11
N ILE A 173 0.18 -0.80 0.87
CA ILE A 173 1.23 -0.41 1.83
C ILE A 173 1.72 -1.63 2.63
N THR A 174 0.80 -2.49 3.08
CA THR A 174 1.16 -3.73 3.77
C THR A 174 2.03 -4.63 2.87
N ALA A 175 1.65 -4.79 1.60
CA ALA A 175 2.44 -5.54 0.63
C ALA A 175 3.82 -4.90 0.39
N LEU A 176 3.93 -3.57 0.32
CA LEU A 176 5.21 -2.86 0.16
C LEU A 176 6.13 -3.08 1.36
N THR A 177 5.61 -2.92 2.57
CA THR A 177 6.39 -3.09 3.81
C THR A 177 6.78 -4.55 4.07
N ALA A 178 6.13 -5.50 3.40
CA ALA A 178 6.49 -6.91 3.37
C ALA A 178 7.42 -7.29 2.19
N GLY A 179 7.70 -6.36 1.26
CA GLY A 179 8.51 -6.62 0.07
C GLY A 179 7.78 -7.35 -1.06
N HIS A 180 6.46 -7.55 -0.96
CA HIS A 180 5.64 -8.17 -1.99
C HIS A 180 5.25 -7.16 -3.08
N LEU A 181 6.27 -6.69 -3.81
CA LEU A 181 6.13 -5.67 -4.86
C LEU A 181 5.05 -5.98 -5.92
N PRO A 182 4.89 -7.23 -6.42
CA PRO A 182 3.83 -7.52 -7.40
C PRO A 182 2.42 -7.28 -6.85
N ILE A 183 2.17 -7.65 -5.59
CA ILE A 183 0.87 -7.47 -4.94
C ILE A 183 0.60 -5.98 -4.69
N ALA A 184 1.62 -5.26 -4.21
CA ALA A 184 1.54 -3.81 -4.01
C ALA A 184 1.19 -3.08 -5.32
N ARG A 185 1.92 -3.39 -6.39
CA ARG A 185 1.68 -2.85 -7.73
C ARG A 185 0.25 -3.11 -8.19
N GLN A 186 -0.22 -4.35 -8.07
CA GLN A 186 -1.58 -4.72 -8.47
C GLN A 186 -2.63 -3.90 -7.72
N ARG A 187 -2.53 -3.80 -6.40
CA ARG A 187 -3.50 -3.07 -5.55
C ARG A 187 -3.49 -1.57 -5.83
N MET A 188 -2.32 -0.97 -6.01
CA MET A 188 -2.18 0.44 -6.38
C MET A 188 -2.71 0.73 -7.79
N ALA A 189 -2.51 -0.18 -8.75
CA ALA A 189 -3.10 -0.06 -10.09
C ALA A 189 -4.63 -0.17 -10.05
N SER A 190 -5.18 -1.09 -9.23
CA SER A 190 -6.63 -1.17 -8.99
C SER A 190 -7.16 0.12 -8.36
N LEU A 191 -6.46 0.69 -7.38
CA LEU A 191 -6.85 1.96 -6.77
C LEU A 191 -6.81 3.13 -7.77
N LEU A 192 -5.83 3.14 -8.67
CA LEU A 192 -5.73 4.14 -9.74
C LEU A 192 -6.90 4.06 -10.72
N ALA A 193 -7.38 2.83 -11.01
CA ALA A 193 -8.53 2.60 -11.88
C ALA A 193 -9.87 3.09 -11.30
N LEU A 194 -9.93 3.37 -9.99
CA LEU A 194 -11.10 3.97 -9.32
C LEU A 194 -11.19 5.49 -9.49
N ASN A 195 -10.33 6.08 -10.34
CA ASN A 195 -10.27 7.53 -10.58
C ASN A 195 -10.14 8.37 -9.29
N PRO A 196 -9.07 8.15 -8.49
CA PRO A 196 -8.85 8.92 -7.27
C PRO A 196 -8.58 10.41 -7.61
N PRO A 197 -8.65 11.31 -6.60
CA PRO A 197 -8.30 12.73 -6.75
C PRO A 197 -6.91 12.90 -7.37
N GLU A 198 -6.69 14.00 -8.10
CA GLU A 198 -5.44 14.24 -8.84
C GLU A 198 -4.19 14.13 -7.95
N GLN A 199 -4.24 14.69 -6.73
CA GLN A 199 -3.14 14.62 -5.78
C GLN A 199 -2.78 13.17 -5.41
N VAL A 200 -3.79 12.30 -5.26
CA VAL A 200 -3.60 10.88 -4.95
C VAL A 200 -3.14 10.12 -6.19
N ARG A 201 -3.66 10.48 -7.36
CA ARG A 201 -3.24 9.91 -8.66
C ARG A 201 -1.75 10.07 -8.89
N ASP A 202 -1.22 11.26 -8.66
CA ASP A 202 0.21 11.57 -8.84
C ASP A 202 1.09 10.82 -7.83
N ILE A 203 0.60 10.61 -6.60
CA ILE A 203 1.29 9.79 -5.60
C ILE A 203 1.31 8.32 -6.06
N LEU A 204 0.17 7.77 -6.48
CA LEU A 204 0.06 6.40 -6.94
C LEU A 204 0.90 6.12 -8.18
N GLN A 205 0.91 7.04 -9.15
CA GLN A 205 1.72 6.91 -10.36
C GLN A 205 3.22 6.91 -10.06
N ARG A 206 3.69 7.81 -9.18
CA ARG A 206 5.09 7.80 -8.73
C ARG A 206 5.45 6.51 -8.01
N GLN A 207 4.62 6.08 -7.07
CA GLN A 207 4.83 4.82 -6.35
C GLN A 207 4.85 3.61 -7.30
N LEU A 208 3.94 3.56 -8.28
CA LEU A 208 3.93 2.52 -9.30
C LEU A 208 5.19 2.55 -10.15
N GLN A 209 5.67 3.73 -10.55
CA GLN A 209 6.92 3.88 -11.28
C GLN A 209 8.13 3.40 -10.46
N ASP A 210 8.19 3.75 -9.18
CA ASP A 210 9.25 3.29 -8.26
C ASP A 210 9.19 1.76 -8.09
N ILE A 211 8.00 1.20 -7.91
CA ILE A 211 7.79 -0.25 -7.81
C ILE A 211 8.17 -0.94 -9.12
N ASP A 212 7.82 -0.37 -10.28
CA ASP A 212 8.16 -0.90 -11.60
C ASP A 212 9.68 -0.82 -11.85
N GLN A 213 10.34 0.25 -11.40
CA GLN A 213 11.79 0.36 -11.39
C GLN A 213 12.44 -0.60 -10.41
N GLN A 214 11.84 -0.91 -9.27
CA GLN A 214 12.36 -1.92 -8.35
C GLN A 214 12.13 -3.33 -8.89
N LEU A 215 11.02 -3.57 -9.57
CA LEU A 215 10.77 -4.83 -10.27
C LEU A 215 11.70 -4.98 -11.50
N GLY A 216 12.06 -3.87 -12.15
CA GLY A 216 12.99 -3.81 -13.28
C GLY A 216 14.46 -3.56 -12.92
N GLY A 217 14.76 -3.19 -11.67
CA GLY A 217 16.07 -2.76 -11.15
C GLY A 217 16.53 -3.53 -9.90
N GLN A 218 15.67 -4.33 -9.28
CA GLN A 218 16.10 -5.70 -8.95
C GLN A 218 16.63 -6.30 -10.25
N PRO A 219 17.73 -7.07 -10.27
CA PRO A 219 18.21 -7.68 -11.50
C PRO A 219 17.15 -8.62 -12.10
N GLN A 220 16.24 -8.07 -12.90
CA GLN A 220 16.06 -8.54 -14.24
C GLN A 220 17.25 -8.04 -15.03
N VAL A 221 17.96 -8.97 -15.65
CA VAL A 221 18.97 -8.66 -16.66
C VAL A 221 18.25 -8.01 -17.84
N THR A 222 18.08 -6.69 -17.80
CA THR A 222 17.70 -5.88 -18.96
C THR A 222 18.99 -5.31 -19.54
N GLN A 223 19.48 -5.96 -20.59
CA GLN A 223 20.47 -5.38 -21.50
C GLN A 223 19.76 -4.38 -22.43
N PRO A 224 20.40 -3.26 -22.82
CA PRO A 224 19.76 -2.14 -23.51
C PRO A 224 19.37 -2.51 -24.95
N ALA A 225 18.33 -1.83 -25.46
CA ALA A 225 18.04 -1.80 -26.89
C ALA A 225 19.19 -1.13 -27.66
N THR A 226 20.12 -1.96 -28.13
CA THR A 226 20.88 -1.73 -29.35
C THR A 226 20.24 -2.61 -30.43
N GLU A 227 20.08 -2.10 -31.64
CA GLU A 227 19.47 -2.83 -32.75
C GLU A 227 20.12 -4.22 -32.96
N GLY A 228 19.35 -5.28 -32.63
CA GLY A 228 19.52 -6.69 -33.06
C GLY A 228 20.20 -7.68 -32.06
N PRO A 229 19.77 -8.97 -31.96
CA PRO A 229 18.51 -9.62 -32.37
C PRO A 229 17.75 -10.36 -31.23
N ALA A 230 16.42 -10.44 -31.36
CA ALA A 230 15.47 -11.42 -30.81
C ALA A 230 15.51 -11.84 -29.31
N THR A 231 14.38 -11.58 -28.63
CA THR A 231 13.78 -12.38 -27.55
C THR A 231 14.39 -13.76 -27.35
N ALA A 232 14.95 -14.04 -26.17
CA ALA A 232 15.19 -15.42 -25.71
C ALA A 232 13.84 -16.11 -25.44
N GLN A 233 13.20 -16.56 -26.52
CA GLN A 233 12.04 -17.44 -26.51
C GLN A 233 12.46 -18.79 -25.91
N ARG A 234 12.31 -18.97 -24.59
CA ARG A 234 12.46 -20.31 -24.00
C ARG A 234 11.30 -21.18 -24.44
N THR A 235 11.60 -22.22 -25.22
CA THR A 235 10.60 -23.18 -25.71
C THR A 235 10.91 -24.57 -25.16
N LEU A 236 9.87 -25.22 -24.65
CA LEU A 236 9.94 -26.56 -24.12
C LEU A 236 9.17 -27.51 -25.03
N THR A 237 9.90 -28.36 -25.75
CA THR A 237 9.33 -29.36 -26.64
C THR A 237 9.09 -30.64 -25.86
N VAL A 238 7.83 -30.99 -25.64
CA VAL A 238 7.41 -32.18 -24.91
C VAL A 238 6.95 -33.24 -25.90
N LYS A 239 7.68 -34.35 -26.00
CA LYS A 239 7.27 -35.53 -26.75
C LYS A 239 6.50 -36.46 -25.81
N VAL A 240 5.21 -36.64 -26.06
CA VAL A 240 4.35 -37.48 -25.25
C VAL A 240 4.09 -38.79 -25.99
N SER A 241 4.38 -39.90 -25.34
CA SER A 241 4.03 -41.25 -25.79
C SER A 241 3.28 -42.00 -24.68
N ILE A 242 2.62 -43.10 -25.03
CA ILE A 242 1.93 -43.97 -24.08
C ILE A 242 2.58 -45.36 -24.09
N ALA A 243 2.65 -45.99 -22.92
CA ALA A 243 3.14 -47.36 -22.81
C ALA A 243 2.21 -48.33 -23.57
N PRO A 244 2.73 -49.31 -24.32
CA PRO A 244 1.92 -50.23 -25.13
C PRO A 244 0.83 -50.96 -24.33
N ALA A 245 1.10 -51.30 -23.08
CA ALA A 245 0.15 -51.97 -22.18
C ALA A 245 -1.09 -51.12 -21.81
N LEU A 246 -0.99 -49.79 -21.91
CA LEU A 246 -2.09 -48.85 -21.62
C LEU A 246 -2.74 -48.31 -22.90
N ALA A 247 -2.15 -48.57 -24.06
CA ALA A 247 -2.65 -48.11 -25.37
C ALA A 247 -3.88 -48.93 -25.83
N GLU A 248 -3.97 -50.21 -25.47
CA GLU A 248 -5.05 -51.11 -25.91
C GLU A 248 -6.44 -50.75 -25.34
N GLY A 249 -6.50 -49.96 -24.26
CA GLY A 249 -7.76 -49.53 -23.61
C GLY A 249 -8.10 -48.05 -23.78
N LEU A 250 -7.40 -47.33 -24.68
CA LEU A 250 -7.51 -45.89 -24.85
C LEU A 250 -8.53 -45.52 -25.94
N GLU A 251 -9.55 -44.74 -25.59
CA GLU A 251 -10.47 -44.20 -26.60
C GLU A 251 -9.84 -42.99 -27.31
N ALA A 252 -9.88 -42.97 -28.64
CA ALA A 252 -9.24 -41.93 -29.44
C ALA A 252 -9.75 -40.50 -29.15
N LYS A 253 -10.98 -40.37 -28.63
CA LYS A 253 -11.61 -39.07 -28.28
C LYS A 253 -11.32 -38.61 -26.84
N THR A 254 -10.63 -39.39 -26.02
CA THR A 254 -10.37 -39.00 -24.62
C THR A 254 -9.44 -37.77 -24.58
N PRO A 255 -9.74 -36.73 -23.79
CA PRO A 255 -8.91 -35.55 -23.71
C PRO A 255 -7.60 -35.83 -22.95
N LEU A 256 -6.49 -35.45 -23.58
CA LEU A 256 -5.15 -35.43 -23.02
C LEU A 256 -4.80 -34.00 -22.60
N PHE A 257 -4.37 -33.82 -21.37
CA PHE A 257 -3.89 -32.56 -20.82
C PHE A 257 -2.39 -32.66 -20.58
N VAL A 258 -1.62 -31.75 -21.16
CA VAL A 258 -0.20 -31.58 -20.89
C VAL A 258 -0.05 -30.32 -20.05
N LEU A 259 0.33 -30.51 -18.78
CA LEU A 259 0.44 -29.44 -17.80
C LEU A 259 1.91 -29.25 -17.42
N ALA A 260 2.35 -28.01 -17.36
CA ALA A 260 3.63 -27.63 -16.79
C ALA A 260 3.40 -26.91 -15.46
N ARG A 261 4.06 -27.35 -14.38
CA ARG A 261 3.97 -26.74 -13.05
C ARG A 261 5.32 -26.67 -12.38
N ASP A 262 5.48 -25.70 -11.50
CA ASP A 262 6.66 -25.55 -10.65
C ASP A 262 6.26 -25.91 -9.21
N GLY A 263 6.37 -27.20 -8.88
CA GLY A 263 5.95 -27.76 -7.60
C GLY A 263 4.44 -27.96 -7.44
N ALA A 264 3.94 -27.82 -6.21
CA ALA A 264 2.52 -28.03 -5.83
C ALA A 264 1.61 -26.81 -6.13
N GLY A 265 2.08 -25.87 -6.95
CA GLY A 265 1.35 -24.65 -7.30
C GLY A 265 0.42 -24.79 -8.52
N PRO A 266 -0.31 -23.72 -8.88
CA PRO A 266 -1.13 -23.69 -10.09
C PRO A 266 -0.29 -23.94 -11.35
N PRO A 267 -0.87 -24.56 -12.40
CA PRO A 267 -0.12 -24.88 -13.61
C PRO A 267 0.31 -23.60 -14.34
N LEU A 268 1.59 -23.55 -14.72
CA LEU A 268 2.22 -22.47 -15.48
C LEU A 268 1.70 -22.43 -16.92
N ALA A 269 1.51 -23.61 -17.52
CA ALA A 269 0.93 -23.76 -18.85
C ALA A 269 0.09 -25.04 -18.89
N ALA A 270 -1.02 -25.02 -19.62
CA ALA A 270 -1.88 -26.18 -19.80
C ALA A 270 -2.34 -26.26 -21.26
N VAL A 271 -2.06 -27.37 -21.92
CA VAL A 271 -2.46 -27.62 -23.31
C VAL A 271 -3.37 -28.84 -23.36
N ARG A 272 -4.49 -28.71 -24.07
CA ARG A 272 -5.44 -29.81 -24.32
C ARG A 272 -5.24 -30.38 -25.72
N ARG A 273 -5.16 -31.70 -25.83
CA ARG A 273 -5.07 -32.50 -27.07
C ARG A 273 -6.00 -33.72 -26.99
N ALA A 274 -6.16 -34.46 -28.08
CA ALA A 274 -6.86 -35.74 -28.06
C ALA A 274 -5.85 -36.88 -27.83
N ALA A 275 -6.25 -37.89 -27.06
CA ALA A 275 -5.38 -39.03 -26.76
C ALA A 275 -5.14 -39.92 -28.00
N GLY A 276 -6.02 -39.88 -29.00
CA GLY A 276 -5.83 -40.53 -30.30
C GLY A 276 -4.72 -39.94 -31.17
N ASP A 277 -4.19 -38.75 -30.83
CA ASP A 277 -3.10 -38.11 -31.58
C ASP A 277 -1.70 -38.59 -31.11
N LEU A 278 -1.64 -39.52 -30.15
CA LEU A 278 -0.37 -40.04 -29.62
C LEU A 278 0.34 -40.99 -30.61
N PRO A 279 1.68 -40.93 -30.74
CA PRO A 279 2.60 -40.03 -30.06
C PRO A 279 2.59 -38.63 -30.67
N LEU A 280 2.60 -37.60 -29.82
CA LEU A 280 2.56 -36.21 -30.27
C LEU A 280 3.67 -35.37 -29.64
N THR A 281 4.00 -34.28 -30.31
CA THR A 281 4.95 -33.28 -29.83
C THR A 281 4.21 -31.99 -29.54
N VAL A 282 4.29 -31.49 -28.31
CA VAL A 282 3.72 -30.22 -27.88
C VAL A 282 4.86 -29.28 -27.52
N THR A 283 4.86 -28.11 -28.13
CA THR A 283 5.76 -27.03 -27.72
C THR A 283 5.03 -26.17 -26.70
N LEU A 284 5.59 -26.05 -25.50
CA LEU A 284 5.13 -25.15 -24.46
C LEU A 284 6.06 -23.94 -24.42
N SER A 285 5.48 -22.75 -24.47
CA SER A 285 6.24 -21.50 -24.49
C SER A 285 5.63 -20.47 -23.55
N ALA A 286 6.28 -19.31 -23.45
CA ALA A 286 5.79 -18.22 -22.61
C ALA A 286 4.41 -17.67 -23.03
N SER A 287 3.95 -17.93 -24.27
CA SER A 287 2.62 -17.52 -24.75
C SER A 287 1.49 -18.41 -24.24
N ASP A 288 1.80 -19.60 -23.74
CA ASP A 288 0.83 -20.56 -23.19
C ASP A 288 0.61 -20.36 -21.68
N ALA A 289 1.18 -19.28 -21.12
CA ALA A 289 1.12 -18.97 -19.70
C ALA A 289 -0.27 -18.45 -19.30
N MET A 290 -0.91 -19.11 -18.35
CA MET A 290 -2.24 -18.69 -17.83
C MET A 290 -2.16 -17.61 -16.74
N ILE A 291 -0.95 -17.23 -16.31
CA ILE A 291 -0.69 -16.23 -15.27
C ILE A 291 0.31 -15.21 -15.80
N ALA A 292 -0.07 -13.93 -15.80
CA ALA A 292 0.82 -12.84 -16.20
C ALA A 292 2.05 -12.79 -15.29
N GLY A 293 3.25 -12.94 -15.88
CA GLY A 293 4.52 -12.85 -15.16
C GLY A 293 5.09 -14.15 -14.59
N ARG A 294 4.38 -15.29 -14.68
CA ARG A 294 4.92 -16.61 -14.29
C ARG A 294 4.74 -17.62 -15.42
N SER A 295 5.82 -18.00 -16.08
CA SER A 295 5.81 -18.90 -17.23
C SER A 295 6.97 -19.89 -17.20
N ILE A 296 6.98 -20.83 -18.14
CA ILE A 296 8.10 -21.77 -18.33
C ILE A 296 9.42 -21.02 -18.57
N ALA A 297 9.38 -19.80 -19.11
CA ALA A 297 10.57 -19.00 -19.35
C ALA A 297 11.17 -18.39 -18.07
N THR A 298 10.39 -18.30 -16.98
CA THR A 298 10.77 -17.61 -15.73
C THR A 298 11.11 -18.57 -14.58
N VAL A 299 10.82 -19.87 -14.70
CA VAL A 299 11.07 -20.86 -13.63
C VAL A 299 12.34 -21.68 -13.89
N PRO A 300 13.15 -22.00 -12.86
CA PRO A 300 14.39 -22.77 -13.03
C PRO A 300 14.12 -24.27 -13.22
N GLN A 301 12.97 -24.76 -12.77
CA GLN A 301 12.55 -26.14 -12.89
C GLN A 301 11.07 -26.19 -13.26
N VAL A 302 10.72 -27.17 -14.09
CA VAL A 302 9.34 -27.48 -14.45
C VAL A 302 9.10 -28.97 -14.26
N GLN A 303 8.00 -29.31 -13.61
CA GLN A 303 7.41 -30.63 -13.66
C GLN A 303 6.33 -30.62 -14.74
N VAL A 304 6.52 -31.41 -15.78
CA VAL A 304 5.54 -31.60 -16.83
C VAL A 304 4.78 -32.88 -16.56
N VAL A 305 3.45 -32.81 -16.58
CA VAL A 305 2.55 -33.92 -16.37
C VAL A 305 1.63 -34.05 -17.58
N ALA A 306 1.70 -35.20 -18.25
CA ALA A 306 0.75 -35.58 -19.27
C ALA A 306 -0.33 -36.46 -18.61
N ARG A 307 -1.60 -36.08 -18.74
CA ARG A 307 -2.74 -36.81 -18.16
C ARG A 307 -3.83 -37.02 -19.18
N VAL A 308 -4.24 -38.26 -19.36
CA VAL A 308 -5.46 -38.62 -20.08
C VAL A 308 -6.60 -38.66 -19.07
N SER A 309 -7.57 -37.75 -19.21
CA SER A 309 -8.70 -37.68 -18.29
C SER A 309 -9.99 -38.15 -18.95
N LYS A 310 -10.64 -39.18 -18.39
CA LYS A 310 -11.93 -39.65 -18.90
C LYS A 310 -13.06 -38.65 -18.64
N LYS A 311 -12.94 -37.85 -17.58
CA LYS A 311 -13.94 -36.85 -17.15
C LYS A 311 -13.70 -35.45 -17.74
N GLY A 312 -12.65 -35.27 -18.53
CA GLY A 312 -12.38 -34.01 -19.23
C GLY A 312 -11.90 -32.87 -18.35
N THR A 313 -11.37 -33.15 -17.15
CA THR A 313 -10.80 -32.14 -16.27
C THR A 313 -9.27 -32.27 -16.18
N PRO A 314 -8.54 -31.15 -16.00
CA PRO A 314 -7.10 -31.18 -15.85
C PRO A 314 -6.63 -31.67 -14.47
N GLN A 315 -7.54 -31.82 -13.50
CA GLN A 315 -7.25 -32.26 -12.13
C GLN A 315 -7.08 -33.78 -12.04
N ALA A 316 -6.38 -34.27 -11.02
CA ALA A 316 -6.17 -35.71 -10.85
C ALA A 316 -7.48 -36.38 -10.44
N GLN A 317 -7.88 -37.41 -11.16
CA GLN A 317 -9.05 -38.22 -10.82
C GLN A 317 -8.65 -39.70 -10.78
N PRO A 318 -9.20 -40.50 -9.86
CA PRO A 318 -8.95 -41.94 -9.81
C PRO A 318 -9.28 -42.61 -11.15
N GLY A 319 -8.37 -43.42 -11.66
CA GLY A 319 -8.49 -44.12 -12.94
C GLY A 319 -8.00 -43.33 -14.18
N ASP A 320 -7.53 -42.09 -14.02
CA ASP A 320 -6.88 -41.34 -15.11
C ASP A 320 -5.46 -41.87 -15.37
N LEU A 321 -5.04 -41.91 -16.62
CA LEU A 321 -3.68 -42.31 -16.99
C LEU A 321 -2.77 -41.08 -16.94
N TYR A 322 -1.59 -41.19 -16.36
CA TYR A 322 -0.64 -40.08 -16.30
C TYR A 322 0.82 -40.52 -16.43
N GLY A 323 1.64 -39.58 -16.88
CA GLY A 323 3.10 -39.64 -16.84
C GLY A 323 3.63 -38.29 -16.41
N GLU A 324 4.72 -38.28 -15.64
CA GLU A 324 5.32 -37.04 -15.13
C GLU A 324 6.85 -37.07 -15.26
N VAL A 325 7.42 -35.94 -15.64
CA VAL A 325 8.87 -35.75 -15.72
C VAL A 325 9.21 -34.37 -15.20
N SER A 326 10.24 -34.29 -14.36
CA SER A 326 10.83 -33.03 -13.92
C SER A 326 12.04 -32.70 -14.78
N HIS A 327 12.11 -31.46 -15.25
CA HIS A 327 13.23 -30.96 -16.01
C HIS A 327 13.69 -29.63 -15.43
N ARG A 328 15.00 -29.50 -15.27
CA ARG A 328 15.66 -28.29 -14.82
C ARG A 328 16.30 -27.64 -16.04
N PHE A 329 15.94 -26.39 -16.31
CA PHE A 329 16.54 -25.65 -17.42
C PHE A 329 17.99 -25.34 -17.07
N ASP A 330 18.92 -25.84 -17.88
CA ASP A 330 20.28 -25.32 -17.93
C ASP A 330 20.29 -24.05 -18.80
N SER A 331 21.47 -23.44 -18.99
CA SER A 331 21.63 -22.20 -19.78
C SER A 331 21.11 -22.29 -21.23
N ASN A 332 20.63 -23.46 -21.67
CA ASN A 332 20.02 -23.66 -22.97
C ASN A 332 18.57 -23.14 -23.01
N THR A 333 18.23 -22.38 -24.04
CA THR A 333 16.91 -21.77 -24.20
C THR A 333 15.89 -22.72 -24.83
N GLN A 334 16.32 -23.89 -25.31
CA GLN A 334 15.44 -24.92 -25.86
C GLN A 334 15.70 -26.25 -25.18
N ALA A 335 14.65 -26.87 -24.66
CA ALA A 335 14.74 -28.19 -24.04
C ALA A 335 13.72 -29.14 -24.64
N THR A 336 14.14 -30.40 -24.86
CA THR A 336 13.25 -31.47 -25.32
C THR A 336 13.12 -32.51 -24.22
N ILE A 337 11.89 -32.80 -23.80
CA ILE A 337 11.58 -33.80 -22.77
C ILE A 337 10.71 -34.88 -23.38
N ASN A 338 11.03 -36.13 -23.06
CA ASN A 338 10.19 -37.28 -23.41
C ASN A 338 9.39 -37.69 -22.18
N ILE A 339 8.07 -37.77 -22.32
CA ILE A 339 7.16 -38.23 -21.28
C ILE A 339 6.46 -39.48 -21.80
N VAL A 340 6.52 -40.55 -21.02
CA VAL A 340 5.78 -41.78 -21.26
C VAL A 340 4.64 -41.83 -20.25
N ILE A 341 3.40 -41.99 -20.73
CA ILE A 341 2.24 -42.26 -19.88
C ILE A 341 2.26 -43.75 -19.53
N ASP A 342 2.63 -44.07 -18.30
CA ASP A 342 2.85 -45.43 -17.81
C ASP A 342 2.17 -45.72 -16.46
N ARG A 343 1.57 -44.71 -15.80
CA ARG A 343 0.91 -44.85 -14.50
C ARG A 343 -0.59 -44.58 -14.58
N VAL A 344 -1.32 -45.15 -13.62
CA VAL A 344 -2.74 -44.90 -13.40
C VAL A 344 -2.90 -44.21 -12.04
N VAL A 345 -3.72 -43.15 -11.98
CA VAL A 345 -4.05 -42.51 -10.71
C VAL A 345 -4.85 -43.50 -9.86
N PRO A 346 -4.39 -43.83 -8.64
CA PRO A 346 -5.06 -44.81 -7.78
C PRO A 346 -6.45 -44.36 -7.31
#